data_AF-A0A964XQR6-F1
#
_entry.id   AF-A0A964XQR6-F1
#
_cell.length_a   1.000
_cell.length_b   1.000
_cell.length_c   1.000
_cell.angle_alpha   90.00
_cell.angle_beta   90.00
_cell.angle_gamma   90.00
#
_symmetry.space_group_name_H-M   'P 1'
#
loop_
_entity.id
_entity.type
_entity.pdbx_description
1 polymer ?
#
loop_
_entity_poly.entity_id
_entity_poly.type
_entity_poly.pdbx_seq_one_letter_code
_entity_poly.pdbx_strand_id
1 'polypeptide(L)'
;MEFHFISVEKLEEPATLDTVLAFPPGYLRAFRYNLACELAPEYGVEPSPQVRRIAMYSKRDLKRINNPEDVMAMPAAMIINRPRFNIYTGNF
;
A
#
# COMPACT_ATOMS: atom_id res chain seq x y z
N MET A 1 2.05 -33.47 13.61
CA MET A 1 3.36 -32.86 13.30
C MET A 1 3.54 -31.74 14.31
N GLU A 2 4.43 -31.93 15.28
CA GLU A 2 4.64 -30.96 16.36
C GLU A 2 5.83 -30.06 16.03
N PHE A 3 5.60 -28.75 16.14
CA PHE A 3 6.63 -27.72 15.95
C PHE A 3 6.98 -27.12 17.31
N HIS A 4 8.23 -27.26 17.72
CA HIS A 4 8.77 -26.61 18.90
C HIS A 4 9.73 -25.49 18.46
N PHE A 5 9.37 -24.25 18.73
CA PHE A 5 10.19 -23.06 18.45
C PHE A 5 10.54 -22.39 19.78
N ILE A 6 11.84 -22.18 20.04
CA ILE A 6 12.34 -21.48 21.23
C ILE A 6 12.98 -20.17 20.74
N SER A 7 12.30 -19.05 20.96
CA SER A 7 12.77 -17.71 20.66
C SER A 7 13.31 -17.02 21.91
N VAL A 8 14.46 -16.35 21.80
CA VAL A 8 15.05 -15.52 22.88
C VAL A 8 14.43 -14.12 22.89
N GLU A 9 13.89 -13.67 21.75
CA GLU A 9 13.20 -12.39 21.59
C GLU A 9 11.69 -12.59 21.74
N LYS A 10 11.01 -11.64 22.40
CA LYS A 10 9.57 -11.72 22.63
C LYS A 10 8.88 -11.76 21.27
N LEU A 11 8.19 -12.86 20.97
CA LEU A 11 7.29 -12.95 19.82
C LEU A 11 6.32 -11.77 19.88
N GLU A 12 6.14 -11.05 18.76
CA GLU A 12 5.14 -10.00 18.69
C GLU A 12 3.80 -10.59 19.13
N GLU A 13 3.25 -10.04 20.22
CA GLU A 13 1.96 -10.45 20.72
C GLU A 13 0.92 -10.15 19.64
N PRO A 14 -0.04 -11.06 19.38
CA PRO A 14 -1.08 -10.80 18.41
C PRO A 14 -1.81 -9.52 18.80
N ALA A 15 -2.15 -8.69 17.81
CA ALA A 15 -2.91 -7.48 18.04
C ALA A 15 -4.20 -7.82 18.79
N THR A 16 -4.34 -7.25 19.99
CA THR A 16 -5.57 -7.32 20.78
C THR A 16 -6.63 -6.41 20.15
N LEU A 17 -7.90 -6.60 20.51
CA LEU A 17 -9.01 -5.78 20.00
C LEU A 17 -8.80 -4.27 20.21
N ASP A 18 -8.13 -3.90 21.30
CA ASP A 18 -7.86 -2.51 21.71
C ASP A 18 -6.55 -1.95 21.13
N THR A 19 -5.86 -2.70 20.26
CA THR A 19 -4.60 -2.24 19.65
C THR A 19 -4.87 -1.04 18.75
N VAL A 20 -4.32 0.12 19.13
CA VAL A 20 -4.44 1.34 18.34
C VAL A 20 -3.54 1.24 17.12
N LEU A 21 -4.15 1.02 15.95
CA LEU A 21 -3.45 0.97 14.67
C LEU A 21 -3.25 2.38 14.11
N ALA A 22 -2.00 2.86 14.15
CA ALA A 22 -1.60 4.12 13.53
C ALA A 22 -1.13 3.87 12.09
N PHE A 23 -1.95 4.25 11.11
CA PHE A 23 -1.57 4.24 9.70
C PHE A 23 -1.68 5.62 9.07
N PRO A 24 -0.95 5.87 7.97
CA PRO A 24 -1.14 7.07 7.18
C PRO A 24 -2.61 7.24 6.73
N PRO A 25 -3.04 8.47 6.43
CA PRO A 25 -4.40 8.75 5.95
C PRO A 25 -4.80 7.83 4.79
N GLY A 26 -6.01 7.28 4.84
CA GLY A 26 -6.58 6.43 3.79
C GLY A 26 -6.40 4.92 3.99
N TYR A 27 -5.40 4.47 4.77
CA TYR A 27 -5.14 3.05 5.01
C TYR A 27 -6.26 2.36 5.80
N LEU A 28 -6.70 2.96 6.92
CA LEU A 28 -7.79 2.40 7.72
C LEU A 28 -9.08 2.24 6.91
N ARG A 29 -9.37 3.18 6.01
CA ARG A 29 -10.49 3.09 5.09
C ARG A 29 -10.30 1.92 4.13
N ALA A 30 -9.12 1.76 3.54
CA ALA A 30 -8.85 0.64 2.65
C ALA A 30 -9.00 -0.71 3.35
N PHE A 31 -8.40 -0.88 4.52
CA PHE A 31 -8.50 -2.14 5.27
C PHE A 31 -9.94 -2.48 5.63
N ARG A 32 -10.69 -1.53 6.22
CA ARG A 32 -12.07 -1.78 6.64
C ARG A 32 -12.98 -2.21 5.49
N TYR A 33 -12.97 -1.50 4.37
CA TYR A 33 -13.87 -1.80 3.26
C TYR A 33 -13.46 -3.04 2.46
N ASN A 34 -12.16 -3.33 2.35
CA ASN A 34 -11.71 -4.56 1.70
C ASN A 34 -11.99 -5.79 2.58
N LEU A 35 -11.76 -5.70 3.89
CA LEU A 35 -12.12 -6.75 4.83
C LEU A 35 -13.63 -7.02 4.81
N ALA A 36 -14.46 -5.96 4.76
CA ALA A 36 -15.90 -6.11 4.65
C ALA A 36 -16.34 -6.88 3.39
N CYS A 37 -15.64 -6.68 2.26
CA CYS A 37 -15.90 -7.44 1.04
C CYS A 37 -15.50 -8.92 1.16
N GLU A 38 -14.43 -9.23 1.91
CA GLU A 38 -13.95 -10.61 2.11
C GLU A 38 -14.80 -11.38 3.12
N LEU A 39 -15.29 -10.71 4.17
CA LEU A 39 -16.14 -11.33 5.19
C LEU A 39 -17.59 -11.53 4.73
N ALA A 40 -18.11 -10.66 3.86
CA ALA A 40 -19.54 -10.69 3.49
C ALA A 40 -20.04 -12.08 3.01
N PRO A 41 -19.31 -12.84 2.17
CA PRO A 41 -19.68 -14.20 1.77
C PRO A 41 -19.80 -15.19 2.94
N GLU A 42 -19.02 -15.04 4.02
CA GLU A 42 -19.08 -15.91 5.20
C GLU A 42 -20.43 -15.77 5.95
N TYR A 43 -21.06 -14.61 5.85
CA TYR A 43 -22.39 -14.33 6.41
C TYR A 43 -23.52 -14.58 5.41
N GLY A 44 -23.22 -15.13 4.23
CA GLY A 44 -24.21 -15.36 3.16
C GLY A 44 -24.76 -14.07 2.55
N VAL A 45 -24.03 -12.95 2.68
CA VAL A 45 -24.45 -11.64 2.18
C VAL A 45 -23.50 -11.18 1.09
N GLU A 46 -24.05 -10.59 0.02
CA GLU A 46 -23.25 -9.90 -0.99
C GLU A 46 -22.90 -8.48 -0.55
N PRO A 47 -21.62 -8.06 -0.62
CA PRO A 47 -21.24 -6.71 -0.24
C PRO A 47 -21.91 -5.69 -1.17
N SER A 48 -22.51 -4.65 -0.60
CA SER A 48 -23.27 -3.66 -1.38
C SER A 48 -22.42 -3.01 -2.50
N PRO A 49 -23.03 -2.57 -3.62
CA PRO A 49 -22.29 -1.92 -4.70
C PRO A 49 -21.48 -0.70 -4.25
N GLN A 50 -21.95 0.02 -3.24
CA GLN A 50 -21.22 1.14 -2.65
C GLN A 50 -19.98 0.67 -1.88
N VAL A 51 -20.09 -0.38 -1.06
CA VAL A 51 -18.96 -0.95 -0.32
C VAL A 51 -17.88 -1.45 -1.29
N ARG A 52 -18.26 -2.21 -2.32
CA ARG A 52 -17.32 -2.68 -3.35
C ARG A 52 -16.60 -1.53 -4.06
N ARG A 53 -17.34 -0.46 -4.40
CA ARG A 53 -16.78 0.73 -5.04
C ARG A 53 -15.76 1.43 -4.14
N ILE A 54 -16.07 1.58 -2.85
CA ILE A 54 -15.14 2.18 -1.88
C ILE A 54 -13.89 1.30 -1.72
N ALA A 55 -14.05 -0.02 -1.63
CA ALA A 55 -12.96 -0.97 -1.56
C ALA A 55 -12.01 -0.85 -2.78
N MET A 56 -12.57 -0.76 -3.99
CA MET A 56 -11.80 -0.59 -5.23
C MET A 56 -11.06 0.76 -5.28
N TYR A 57 -11.73 1.88 -4.99
CA TYR A 57 -11.09 3.19 -5.00
C TYR A 57 -9.99 3.32 -3.96
N SER A 58 -10.25 2.84 -2.73
CA SER A 58 -9.27 2.91 -1.64
C SER A 58 -7.99 2.13 -1.97
N LYS A 59 -8.08 0.94 -2.60
CA LYS A 59 -6.91 0.20 -3.10
C LYS A 59 -6.14 0.96 -4.17
N ARG A 60 -6.85 1.58 -5.12
CA ARG A 60 -6.23 2.39 -6.19
C ARG A 60 -5.48 3.58 -5.61
N ASP A 61 -6.08 4.27 -4.65
CA ASP A 61 -5.48 5.46 -4.05
C ASP A 61 -4.24 5.08 -3.21
N LEU A 62 -4.27 3.96 -2.48
CA LEU A 62 -3.07 3.42 -1.82
C LEU A 62 -1.96 3.08 -2.81
N LYS A 63 -2.27 2.45 -3.95
CA LYS A 63 -1.28 2.16 -4.99
C LYS A 63 -0.59 3.43 -5.50
N ARG A 64 -1.33 4.55 -5.61
CA ARG A 64 -0.77 5.85 -6.01
C ARG A 64 0.13 6.43 -4.93
N ILE A 65 -0.30 6.38 -3.66
CA ILE A 65 0.50 6.86 -2.53
C ILE A 65 1.81 6.07 -2.41
N ASN A 66 1.77 4.77 -2.68
CA ASN A 66 2.91 3.87 -2.56
C ASN A 66 3.75 3.75 -3.84
N ASN A 67 3.45 4.53 -4.89
CA ASN A 67 4.27 4.54 -6.09
C ASN A 67 5.33 5.65 -5.96
N PRO A 68 6.62 5.32 -5.72
CA PRO A 68 7.67 6.33 -5.73
C PRO A 68 7.93 6.92 -7.13
N GLU A 69 7.28 6.39 -8.18
CA GLU A 69 7.64 6.62 -9.58
C GLU A 69 9.12 6.30 -9.83
N ASP A 70 9.63 6.61 -11.02
CA ASP A 70 11.01 6.31 -11.37
C ASP A 70 11.98 7.33 -10.75
N VAL A 71 12.35 7.09 -9.50
CA VAL A 71 13.31 7.92 -8.74
C VAL A 71 14.77 7.68 -9.14
N MET A 72 15.07 6.59 -9.86
CA MET A 72 16.43 6.20 -10.24
C MET A 72 16.68 6.16 -11.74
N ALA A 73 15.68 6.41 -12.58
CA ALA A 73 15.88 6.53 -14.01
C ALA A 73 16.81 7.69 -14.35
N MET A 74 17.69 7.41 -15.31
CA MET A 74 18.39 8.44 -16.04
C MET A 74 17.37 9.30 -16.80
N PRO A 75 17.34 10.63 -16.59
CA PRO A 75 16.47 11.52 -17.36
C PRO A 75 16.59 11.26 -18.86
N ALA A 76 15.45 11.07 -19.53
CA ALA A 76 15.40 10.79 -20.97
C ALA A 76 16.18 11.81 -21.82
N ALA A 77 16.22 13.06 -21.33
CA ALA A 77 17.05 14.15 -21.83
C ALA A 77 18.54 13.80 -22.02
N MET A 78 19.12 12.99 -21.13
CA MET A 78 20.54 12.62 -21.17
C MET A 78 20.83 11.39 -22.04
N ILE A 79 19.82 10.63 -22.44
CA ILE A 79 19.95 9.40 -23.25
C ILE A 79 20.05 9.71 -24.75
N ILE A 80 19.64 10.91 -25.18
CA ILE A 80 19.75 11.37 -26.57
C ILE A 80 21.23 11.59 -26.92
N ASN A 81 21.65 11.33 -28.16
CA ASN A 81 23.02 11.60 -28.60
C ASN A 81 23.29 13.12 -28.66
N ARG A 82 24.15 13.62 -27.76
CA ARG A 82 24.67 15.02 -27.65
C ARG A 82 23.76 16.12 -27.06
N PRO A 83 23.02 15.92 -25.97
CA PRO A 83 22.41 17.00 -25.21
C PRO A 83 23.51 17.78 -24.48
N ARG A 84 23.71 19.05 -24.82
CA ARG A 84 24.43 19.96 -23.92
C ARG A 84 23.43 20.24 -22.79
N PHE A 85 23.67 19.66 -21.63
CA PHE A 85 22.82 19.85 -20.46
C PHE A 85 23.61 20.61 -19.40
N ASN A 86 23.11 21.76 -18.96
CA ASN A 86 23.78 22.56 -17.94
C ASN A 86 23.29 22.17 -16.55
N ILE A 87 24.17 21.53 -15.77
CA ILE A 87 23.88 21.06 -14.41
C ILE A 87 23.63 22.20 -13.40
N TYR A 88 24.06 23.42 -13.70
CA TYR A 88 23.88 24.58 -12.82
C TYR A 88 22.57 25.32 -13.06
N THR A 89 21.98 25.20 -14.25
CA THR A 89 20.75 25.92 -14.64
C THR A 89 19.58 24.98 -14.95
N GLY A 90 19.79 23.67 -14.95
CA GLY A 90 18.74 22.67 -15.16
C GLY A 90 18.08 22.74 -16.53
N ASN A 91 18.78 23.26 -17.55
CA ASN A 91 18.24 23.47 -18.89
C ASN A 91 19.27 23.11 -19.98
N PHE A 92 18.79 22.88 -21.20
CA PHE A 92 19.61 22.70 -22.41
C PHE A 92 20.20 24.01 -22.92
#